data_AF-A0A5D3FWL5-F1
#
_entry.id   AF-A0A5D3FWL5-F1
#
_cell.length_a   1.000
_cell.length_b   1.000
_cell.length_c   1.000
_cell.angle_alpha   90.00
_cell.angle_beta   90.00
_cell.angle_gamma   90.00
#
_symmetry.space_group_name_H-M   'P 1'
#
loop_
_entity.id
_entity.type
_entity.pdbx_description
1 polymer ?
#
loop_
_entity_poly.entity_id
_entity_poly.type
_entity_poly.pdbx_seq_one_letter_code
_entity_poly.pdbx_strand_id
1 'polypeptide(L)'
;MRLGAEVGGRYRLIKGPIRGGTGEVWLADDPELGRRVVLKRARLDGAGPGAFDRLRSEARALARFSHPHVVTLYDAVRVRTDDEDTSWLVLEYVPGGSLDAWPPMRPETAARVGAQIASALSALHAEGIVHCDVKPGNIVVTDDGTAKLTDLGAAYRFGGRETITRNGSVSHTPAYAAPEVVRGRPEPASDVFSLGATVQALVTGAPPGDPAARGADLGPLAGVVAALLRPEPGGRPDPAEARRLLEEVAGTAEPERPGYAAPTEDDSSAEVRTTQPWRRPVAFARRHPVAVSAAGAVVALGVALAIVVPSSGGTAPAKPRPKPVSLIGDPRTADPCALTDPSALRRYGGTELDNDYGNFDRCDVLVSTGGDGEVDVKFDLDTGGGPETAGPARTIGRVRVVEDRAEDDFCGRILVLPPPDSGTTILVDAHQTEGRPVALCPIAETAAVRAVAALNRGPLARRSPPYPARSLAHRNACAMLGPGALDIVPGINAAEPDVGFGGWSCEWGSTTRDIDIHLLFDRGQPPTAADDGNPTRLRGRPAFVQPKGDGDGTCVVRVVHRTYSDQHGDEAVELLYLVARGEPPVKELCAMATTLADAAAAQLPA
;
A
#
# COMPACT_ATOMS: atom_id res chain seq x y z
N MET A 1 6.21 27.53 -14.13
CA MET A 1 6.57 28.10 -15.45
C MET A 1 5.30 28.45 -16.23
N ARG A 2 5.39 29.16 -17.37
CA ARG A 2 4.24 29.56 -18.22
C ARG A 2 4.42 29.12 -19.66
N LEU A 3 3.33 28.99 -20.43
CA LEU A 3 3.39 28.74 -21.89
C LEU A 3 4.26 29.80 -22.58
N GLY A 4 5.05 29.38 -23.56
CA GLY A 4 6.03 30.20 -24.26
C GLY A 4 7.32 30.47 -23.48
N ALA A 5 7.43 30.06 -22.21
CA ALA A 5 8.69 30.14 -21.48
C ALA A 5 9.72 29.15 -22.06
N GLU A 6 11.00 29.50 -21.91
CA GLU A 6 12.12 28.70 -22.38
C GLU A 6 12.78 27.96 -21.22
N VAL A 7 12.95 26.65 -21.37
CA VAL A 7 13.61 25.76 -20.42
C VAL A 7 15.00 25.44 -20.94
N GLY A 8 16.01 25.69 -20.11
CA GLY A 8 17.40 25.37 -20.42
C GLY A 8 17.99 26.17 -21.60
N GLY A 9 17.42 27.33 -21.95
CA GLY A 9 17.91 28.15 -23.05
C GLY A 9 17.56 27.62 -24.45
N ARG A 10 16.65 26.64 -24.55
CA ARG A 10 16.36 25.94 -25.81
C ARG A 10 14.93 25.50 -25.96
N TYR A 11 14.36 24.82 -24.97
CA TYR A 11 13.09 24.14 -25.13
C TYR A 11 11.93 25.09 -24.81
N ARG A 12 11.08 25.38 -25.78
CA ARG A 12 9.97 26.33 -25.63
C ARG A 12 8.69 25.60 -25.25
N LEU A 13 8.11 25.93 -24.10
CA LEU A 13 6.88 25.29 -23.60
C LEU A 13 5.68 25.63 -24.50
N ILE A 14 5.01 24.61 -25.06
CA ILE A 14 3.87 24.79 -25.97
C ILE A 14 2.54 24.26 -25.43
N LYS A 15 2.54 23.28 -24.52
CA LYS A 15 1.32 22.78 -23.86
C LYS A 15 1.66 22.20 -22.48
N GLY A 16 0.79 22.42 -21.49
CA GLY A 16 0.98 21.96 -20.10
C GLY A 16 0.74 23.07 -19.05
N PRO A 17 1.05 22.80 -17.76
CA PRO A 17 1.54 21.52 -17.26
C PRO A 17 0.40 20.51 -17.17
N ILE A 18 0.65 19.27 -17.57
CA ILE A 18 -0.13 18.13 -17.09
C ILE A 18 0.45 17.78 -15.72
N ARG A 19 -0.38 17.90 -14.67
CA ARG A 19 0.00 17.58 -13.29
C ARG A 19 -0.60 16.23 -12.91
N GLY A 20 0.26 15.27 -12.56
CA GLY A 20 -0.12 13.94 -12.10
C GLY A 20 0.88 13.39 -11.08
N GLY A 21 0.67 12.16 -10.60
CA GLY A 21 1.45 11.54 -9.52
C GLY A 21 2.97 11.50 -9.76
N THR A 22 3.42 11.48 -11.01
CA THR A 22 4.85 11.32 -11.38
C THR A 22 5.58 12.65 -11.66
N GLY A 23 4.94 13.81 -11.46
CA GLY A 23 5.56 15.14 -11.57
C GLY A 23 4.97 16.05 -12.66
N GLU A 24 5.61 17.20 -12.86
CA GLU A 24 5.18 18.23 -13.83
C GLU A 24 5.66 17.86 -15.25
N VAL A 25 4.73 17.70 -16.20
CA VAL A 25 5.03 17.32 -17.59
C VAL A 25 4.54 18.39 -18.57
N TRP A 26 5.38 18.74 -19.53
CA TRP A 26 5.09 19.72 -20.58
C TRP A 26 5.41 19.16 -21.96
N LEU A 27 4.65 19.58 -22.96
CA LEU A 27 5.05 19.51 -24.36
C LEU A 27 5.85 20.77 -24.69
N ALA A 28 6.98 20.61 -25.35
CA ALA A 28 7.85 21.70 -25.78
C ALA A 28 8.31 21.54 -27.24
N ASP A 29 8.61 22.66 -27.88
CA ASP A 29 9.35 22.69 -29.14
C ASP A 29 10.86 22.76 -28.84
N ASP A 30 11.62 21.96 -29.58
CA ASP A 30 13.07 22.04 -29.70
C ASP A 30 13.41 22.75 -31.01
N PRO A 31 13.59 24.09 -31.00
CA PRO A 31 13.77 24.88 -32.21
C PRO A 31 15.10 24.63 -32.91
N GLU A 32 16.11 24.11 -32.19
CA GLU A 32 17.41 23.79 -32.78
C GLU A 32 17.33 22.54 -33.66
N LEU A 33 16.56 21.54 -33.24
CA LEU A 33 16.39 20.27 -33.98
C LEU A 33 15.10 20.19 -34.79
N GLY A 34 14.22 21.20 -34.68
CA GLY A 34 12.96 21.25 -35.43
C GLY A 34 11.98 20.14 -35.07
N ARG A 35 11.89 19.76 -33.79
CA ARG A 35 11.03 18.66 -33.31
C ARG A 35 10.28 19.02 -32.03
N ARG A 36 9.17 18.33 -31.76
CA ARG A 36 8.48 18.37 -30.46
C ARG A 36 9.11 17.38 -29.49
N VAL A 37 9.16 17.73 -28.21
CA VAL A 37 9.70 16.93 -27.10
C VAL A 37 8.81 17.02 -25.86
N VAL A 38 8.89 16.02 -24.98
CA VAL A 38 8.24 16.04 -23.68
C VAL A 38 9.27 16.44 -22.62
N LEU A 39 8.97 17.46 -21.83
CA LEU A 39 9.77 17.85 -20.67
C LEU A 39 9.11 17.34 -19.40
N LYS A 40 9.80 16.47 -18.68
CA LYS A 40 9.37 15.96 -17.37
C LYS A 40 10.27 16.51 -16.28
N ARG A 41 9.70 17.16 -15.27
CA ARG A 41 10.45 17.64 -14.10
C ARG A 41 11.01 16.43 -13.34
N ALA A 42 12.32 16.38 -13.16
CA ALA A 42 12.99 15.40 -12.32
C ALA A 42 12.92 15.85 -10.85
N ARG A 43 12.51 14.96 -9.96
CA ARG A 43 12.63 15.16 -8.50
C ARG A 43 14.06 14.78 -8.11
N LEU A 44 14.78 15.71 -7.50
CA LEU A 44 16.15 15.51 -7.01
C LEU A 44 16.16 15.82 -5.52
N ASP A 45 15.52 14.95 -4.74
CA ASP A 45 15.35 15.14 -3.31
C ASP A 45 16.71 15.07 -2.60
N GLY A 46 17.01 16.07 -1.76
CA GLY A 46 18.17 16.06 -0.85
C GLY A 46 19.55 15.94 -1.52
N ALA A 47 19.66 16.17 -2.81
CA ALA A 47 20.86 15.82 -3.55
C ALA A 47 21.93 16.93 -3.41
N GLY A 48 22.99 16.63 -2.64
CA GLY A 48 24.13 17.53 -2.42
C GLY A 48 24.85 17.96 -3.71
N PRO A 49 25.94 18.77 -3.60
CA PRO A 49 26.70 19.23 -4.76
C PRO A 49 27.03 18.06 -5.72
N GLY A 50 26.63 18.16 -6.99
CA GLY A 50 26.83 17.12 -8.02
C GLY A 50 25.62 16.20 -8.31
N ALA A 51 24.47 16.44 -7.69
CA ALA A 51 23.20 15.77 -7.99
C ALA A 51 22.82 15.77 -9.48
N PHE A 52 22.81 16.96 -10.07
CA PHE A 52 22.47 17.15 -11.48
C PHE A 52 23.52 16.52 -12.40
N ASP A 53 24.80 16.52 -12.01
CA ASP A 53 25.84 15.88 -12.82
C ASP A 53 25.67 14.36 -12.86
N ARG A 54 25.21 13.74 -11.77
CA ARG A 54 24.82 12.33 -11.73
C ARG A 54 23.57 12.07 -12.57
N LEU A 55 22.49 12.83 -12.37
CA LEU A 55 21.27 12.74 -13.19
C LEU A 55 21.60 12.88 -14.68
N ARG A 56 22.46 13.84 -15.04
CA ARG A 56 22.89 14.06 -16.42
C ARG A 56 23.77 12.94 -16.95
N SER A 57 24.63 12.35 -16.12
CA SER A 57 25.44 11.18 -16.49
C SER A 57 24.57 9.95 -16.73
N GLU A 58 23.60 9.70 -15.87
CA GLU A 58 22.62 8.61 -16.00
C GLU A 58 21.68 8.82 -17.18
N ALA A 59 21.19 10.04 -17.37
CA ALA A 59 20.40 10.42 -18.54
C ALA A 59 21.17 10.18 -19.84
N ARG A 60 22.48 10.47 -19.87
CA ARG A 60 23.34 10.16 -21.02
C ARG A 60 23.56 8.66 -21.23
N ALA A 61 23.60 7.87 -20.16
CA ALA A 61 23.67 6.42 -20.27
C ALA A 61 22.35 5.85 -20.85
N LEU A 62 21.20 6.32 -20.35
CA LEU A 62 19.88 5.94 -20.84
C LEU A 62 19.58 6.48 -22.25
N ALA A 63 20.10 7.65 -22.62
CA ALA A 63 19.95 8.21 -23.98
C ALA A 63 20.65 7.37 -25.06
N ARG A 64 21.59 6.50 -24.67
CA ARG A 64 22.23 5.54 -25.58
C ARG A 64 21.42 4.25 -25.73
N PHE A 65 20.49 3.99 -24.81
CA PHE A 65 19.58 2.87 -24.91
C PHE A 65 18.50 3.20 -25.94
N SER A 66 18.43 2.39 -27.00
CA SER A 66 17.47 2.56 -28.09
C SER A 66 16.72 1.26 -28.31
N HIS A 67 15.40 1.31 -28.15
CA HIS A 67 14.51 0.18 -28.38
C HIS A 67 13.19 0.70 -28.98
N PRO A 68 12.61 0.04 -30.00
CA PRO A 68 11.40 0.52 -30.68
C PRO A 68 10.19 0.71 -29.76
N HIS A 69 10.15 -0.01 -28.63
CA HIS A 69 9.06 0.01 -27.65
C HIS A 69 9.42 0.71 -26.32
N VAL A 70 10.47 1.53 -26.29
CA VAL A 70 10.81 2.39 -25.12
C VAL A 70 10.93 3.84 -25.58
N VAL A 71 10.35 4.77 -24.82
CA VAL A 71 10.45 6.21 -25.10
C VAL A 71 11.90 6.66 -24.96
N THR A 72 12.40 7.35 -25.99
CA THR A 72 13.79 7.79 -26.02
C THR A 72 14.00 8.98 -25.07
N LEU A 73 15.01 8.91 -24.20
CA LEU A 73 15.51 10.06 -23.47
C LEU A 73 16.54 10.81 -24.32
N TYR A 74 16.30 12.08 -24.62
CA TYR A 74 17.18 12.90 -25.45
C TYR A 74 18.21 13.67 -24.63
N ASP A 75 17.82 14.24 -23.48
CA ASP A 75 18.66 15.16 -22.72
C ASP A 75 18.20 15.32 -21.26
N ALA A 76 19.04 15.93 -20.42
CA ALA A 76 18.70 16.39 -19.08
C ALA A 76 19.21 17.83 -18.88
N VAL A 77 18.29 18.76 -18.60
CA VAL A 77 18.60 20.19 -18.46
C VAL A 77 18.29 20.70 -17.06
N ARG A 78 19.09 21.67 -16.60
CA ARG A 78 18.88 22.37 -15.33
C ARG A 78 18.47 23.80 -15.59
N VAL A 79 17.41 24.25 -14.92
CA VAL A 79 16.92 25.63 -14.95
C VAL A 79 17.02 26.21 -13.55
N ARG A 80 17.75 27.31 -13.45
CA ARG A 80 17.85 28.12 -12.23
C ARG A 80 16.82 29.23 -12.32
N THR A 81 15.89 29.23 -11.37
CA THR A 81 14.96 30.34 -11.14
C THR A 81 15.38 31.09 -9.89
N ASP A 82 14.87 32.29 -9.68
CA ASP A 82 15.26 33.13 -8.54
C ASP A 82 14.98 32.47 -7.17
N ASP A 83 14.08 31.48 -7.13
CA ASP A 83 13.65 30.78 -5.91
C ASP A 83 14.08 29.28 -5.84
N GLU A 84 14.38 28.61 -6.96
CA GLU A 84 14.70 27.16 -6.98
C GLU A 84 15.58 26.74 -8.19
N ASP A 85 16.44 25.74 -7.98
CA ASP A 85 17.13 24.99 -9.05
C ASP A 85 16.28 23.76 -9.44
N THR A 86 15.74 23.72 -10.67
CA THR A 86 14.92 22.61 -11.17
C THR A 86 15.62 21.85 -12.27
N SER A 87 15.45 20.52 -12.30
CA SER A 87 16.00 19.65 -13.33
C SER A 87 14.88 19.03 -14.16
N TRP A 88 15.13 18.86 -15.45
CA TRP A 88 14.16 18.41 -16.43
C TRP A 88 14.78 17.32 -17.30
N LEU A 89 14.03 16.24 -17.53
CA LEU A 89 14.33 15.22 -18.52
C LEU A 89 13.62 15.59 -19.83
N VAL A 90 14.33 15.48 -20.94
CA VAL A 90 13.83 15.78 -22.29
C VAL A 90 13.61 14.45 -23.01
N LEU A 91 12.36 14.10 -23.26
CA LEU A 91 11.91 12.81 -23.75
C LEU A 91 11.31 12.93 -25.16
N GLU A 92 11.26 11.81 -25.88
CA GLU A 92 10.52 11.66 -27.12
C GLU A 92 9.04 12.02 -26.94
N TYR A 93 8.50 12.81 -27.87
CA TYR A 93 7.08 13.09 -27.95
C TYR A 93 6.37 12.05 -28.82
N VAL A 94 5.37 11.38 -28.26
CA VAL A 94 4.56 10.36 -28.93
C VAL A 94 3.12 10.88 -29.08
N PRO A 95 2.63 11.16 -30.31
CA PRO A 95 1.40 11.94 -30.53
C PRO A 95 0.09 11.27 -30.08
N GLY A 96 -0.02 9.94 -30.13
CA GLY A 96 -1.26 9.22 -29.80
C GLY A 96 -1.59 9.18 -28.30
N GLY A 97 -0.71 9.72 -27.46
CA GLY A 97 -0.95 9.86 -26.02
C GLY A 97 -0.91 8.54 -25.27
N SER A 98 -1.36 8.58 -24.01
CA SER A 98 -1.31 7.45 -23.07
C SER A 98 -2.56 6.56 -23.16
N LEU A 99 -2.39 5.26 -22.92
CA LEU A 99 -3.47 4.27 -23.01
C LEU A 99 -4.50 4.36 -21.88
N ASP A 100 -4.24 5.10 -20.79
CA ASP A 100 -5.23 5.33 -19.73
C ASP A 100 -6.43 6.19 -20.17
N ALA A 101 -6.24 7.01 -21.21
CA ALA A 101 -7.30 7.82 -21.80
C ALA A 101 -8.09 7.07 -22.88
N TRP A 102 -7.72 5.83 -23.19
CA TRP A 102 -8.31 5.06 -24.28
C TRP A 102 -9.45 4.17 -23.77
N PRO A 103 -10.50 3.94 -24.58
CA PRO A 103 -11.54 3.00 -24.21
C PRO A 103 -11.00 1.56 -24.16
N PRO A 104 -11.68 0.64 -23.43
CA PRO A 104 -11.33 -0.76 -23.44
C PRO A 104 -11.26 -1.33 -24.87
N MET A 105 -10.31 -2.21 -25.11
CA MET A 105 -10.00 -2.75 -26.44
C MET A 105 -10.21 -4.27 -26.51
N ARG A 106 -10.28 -4.79 -27.73
CA ARG A 106 -10.42 -6.23 -27.97
C ARG A 106 -9.21 -6.99 -27.43
N PRO A 107 -9.38 -8.23 -26.94
CA PRO A 107 -8.28 -9.05 -26.43
C PRO A 107 -7.07 -9.14 -27.36
N GLU A 108 -7.28 -9.25 -28.67
CA GLU A 108 -6.20 -9.36 -29.65
C GLU A 108 -5.37 -8.07 -29.77
N THR A 109 -6.03 -6.90 -29.63
CA THR A 109 -5.37 -5.59 -29.63
C THR A 109 -4.57 -5.40 -28.34
N ALA A 110 -5.15 -5.74 -27.18
CA ALA A 110 -4.45 -5.70 -25.89
C ALA A 110 -3.26 -6.65 -25.85
N ALA A 111 -3.39 -7.84 -26.45
CA ALA A 111 -2.30 -8.81 -26.59
C ALA A 111 -1.14 -8.24 -27.42
N ARG A 112 -1.44 -7.53 -28.51
CA ARG A 112 -0.42 -6.89 -29.36
C ARG A 112 0.35 -5.80 -28.63
N VAL A 113 -0.35 -4.93 -27.90
CA VAL A 113 0.28 -3.95 -27.01
C VAL A 113 1.14 -4.65 -25.98
N GLY A 114 0.59 -5.69 -25.32
CA GLY A 114 1.29 -6.46 -24.31
C GLY A 114 2.60 -7.08 -24.84
N ALA A 115 2.59 -7.64 -26.06
CA ALA A 115 3.78 -8.21 -26.69
C ALA A 115 4.88 -7.16 -26.95
N GLN A 116 4.49 -5.96 -27.41
CA GLN A 116 5.42 -4.84 -27.62
C GLN A 116 6.07 -4.40 -26.30
N ILE A 117 5.28 -4.30 -25.22
CA ILE A 117 5.79 -3.95 -23.89
C ILE A 117 6.62 -5.08 -23.29
N ALA A 118 6.26 -6.35 -23.49
CA ALA A 118 7.10 -7.49 -23.10
C ALA A 118 8.50 -7.42 -23.76
N SER A 119 8.57 -7.03 -25.04
CA SER A 119 9.84 -6.78 -25.74
C SER A 119 10.64 -5.64 -25.10
N ALA A 120 9.98 -4.56 -24.69
CA ALA A 120 10.61 -3.45 -23.97
C ALA A 120 11.21 -3.90 -22.63
N LEU A 121 10.45 -4.70 -21.87
CA LEU A 121 10.88 -5.23 -20.57
C LEU A 121 12.08 -6.18 -20.72
N SER A 122 12.07 -7.07 -21.72
CA SER A 122 13.25 -7.90 -22.03
C SER A 122 14.52 -7.07 -22.20
N ALA A 123 14.43 -5.96 -22.94
CA ALA A 123 15.57 -5.09 -23.21
C ALA A 123 16.03 -4.32 -21.97
N LEU A 124 15.11 -3.85 -21.13
CA LEU A 124 15.43 -3.17 -19.87
C LEU A 124 16.07 -4.12 -18.85
N HIS A 125 15.52 -5.34 -18.70
CA HIS A 125 16.06 -6.34 -17.77
C HIS A 125 17.46 -6.80 -18.16
N ALA A 126 17.77 -6.86 -19.46
CA ALA A 126 19.13 -7.16 -19.94
C ALA A 126 20.17 -6.10 -19.51
N GLU A 127 19.72 -4.85 -19.30
CA GLU A 127 20.54 -3.75 -18.78
C GLU A 127 20.50 -3.64 -17.24
N GLY A 128 19.88 -4.62 -16.56
CA GLY A 128 19.76 -4.64 -15.11
C GLY A 128 18.73 -3.66 -14.55
N ILE A 129 17.74 -3.21 -15.35
CA ILE A 129 16.73 -2.21 -14.98
C ILE A 129 15.35 -2.86 -14.91
N VAL A 130 14.68 -2.79 -13.75
CA VAL A 130 13.26 -3.13 -13.54
C VAL A 130 12.44 -1.85 -13.57
N HIS A 131 11.31 -1.81 -14.28
CA HIS A 131 10.50 -0.59 -14.44
C HIS A 131 9.65 -0.24 -13.22
N CYS A 132 9.10 -1.23 -12.52
CA CYS A 132 8.32 -1.13 -11.26
C CYS A 132 6.94 -0.43 -11.34
N ASP A 133 6.57 0.17 -12.47
CA ASP A 133 5.31 0.91 -12.62
C ASP A 133 4.70 0.74 -14.03
N VAL A 134 4.68 -0.49 -14.54
CA VAL A 134 4.02 -0.79 -15.83
C VAL A 134 2.50 -0.71 -15.65
N LYS A 135 1.86 0.21 -16.35
CA LYS A 135 0.40 0.46 -16.33
C LYS A 135 -0.05 1.17 -17.61
N PRO A 136 -1.36 1.20 -17.96
CA PRO A 136 -1.85 1.91 -19.13
C PRO A 136 -1.37 3.36 -19.21
N GLY A 137 -1.35 4.07 -18.07
CA GLY A 137 -0.88 5.46 -17.96
C GLY A 137 0.58 5.69 -18.35
N ASN A 138 1.43 4.65 -18.33
CA ASN A 138 2.85 4.70 -18.69
C ASN A 138 3.14 4.04 -20.04
N ILE A 139 2.10 3.79 -20.86
CA ILE A 139 2.25 3.27 -22.23
C ILE A 139 1.68 4.30 -23.19
N VAL A 140 2.52 4.82 -24.07
CA VAL A 140 2.14 5.77 -25.12
C VAL A 140 2.14 5.12 -26.48
N VAL A 141 1.26 5.55 -27.38
CA VAL A 141 1.10 4.94 -28.71
C VAL A 141 1.35 5.96 -29.81
N THR A 142 2.17 5.60 -30.80
CA THR A 142 2.41 6.40 -32.01
C THR A 142 1.23 6.35 -32.97
N ASP A 143 1.18 7.24 -33.96
CA ASP A 143 0.09 7.28 -34.95
C ASP A 143 -0.01 6.00 -35.80
N ASP A 144 1.08 5.24 -35.92
CA ASP A 144 1.13 3.95 -36.61
C ASP A 144 0.76 2.75 -35.71
N GLY A 145 0.38 3.00 -34.45
CA GLY A 145 -0.07 1.99 -33.50
C GLY A 145 1.06 1.29 -32.73
N THR A 146 2.28 1.83 -32.75
CA THR A 146 3.40 1.30 -31.97
C THR A 146 3.32 1.77 -30.51
N ALA A 147 3.15 0.83 -29.58
CA ALA A 147 3.20 1.09 -28.16
C ALA A 147 4.65 1.22 -27.68
N LYS A 148 4.88 2.20 -26.80
CA LYS A 148 6.15 2.48 -26.15
C LYS A 148 5.96 2.65 -24.65
N LEU A 149 6.84 2.01 -23.88
CA LEU A 149 6.92 2.17 -22.44
C LEU A 149 7.63 3.48 -22.09
N THR A 150 7.07 4.25 -21.17
CA THR A 150 7.62 5.51 -20.67
C THR A 150 7.66 5.54 -19.14
N ASP A 151 8.29 6.57 -18.60
CA ASP A 151 8.35 6.85 -17.16
C ASP A 151 9.19 5.86 -16.31
N LEU A 152 10.51 5.92 -16.51
CA LEU A 152 11.50 5.24 -15.66
C LEU A 152 11.70 5.92 -14.29
N GLY A 153 10.81 6.83 -13.86
CA GLY A 153 10.92 7.52 -12.57
C GLY A 153 10.85 6.58 -11.35
N ALA A 154 10.25 5.41 -11.53
CA ALA A 154 10.14 4.33 -10.56
C ALA A 154 11.18 3.21 -10.75
N ALA A 155 12.05 3.31 -11.75
CA ALA A 155 12.87 2.19 -12.17
C ALA A 155 13.95 1.81 -11.13
N TYR A 156 14.13 0.51 -10.93
CA TYR A 156 15.04 -0.09 -9.96
C TYR A 156 16.19 -0.84 -10.66
N ARG A 157 17.42 -0.71 -10.16
CA ARG A 157 18.58 -1.44 -10.71
C ARG A 157 18.95 -2.65 -9.85
N PHE A 158 19.09 -3.82 -10.48
CA PHE A 158 19.51 -5.06 -9.82
C PHE A 158 20.91 -5.50 -10.29
N GLY A 159 21.74 -6.06 -9.39
CA GLY A 159 22.99 -6.74 -9.75
C GLY A 159 24.31 -5.95 -9.68
N GLY A 160 24.37 -4.73 -9.14
CA GLY A 160 25.66 -4.03 -8.96
C GLY A 160 25.55 -2.59 -8.45
N ARG A 161 26.58 -2.16 -7.68
CA ARG A 161 26.68 -0.87 -6.96
C ARG A 161 26.53 0.36 -7.86
N GLU A 162 25.31 0.84 -8.08
CA GLU A 162 24.91 2.25 -8.25
C GLU A 162 23.48 2.35 -8.83
N THR A 163 22.57 2.81 -7.98
CA THR A 163 21.15 3.08 -8.27
C THR A 163 20.97 4.27 -9.21
N ILE A 164 20.17 4.14 -10.28
CA ILE A 164 19.73 5.30 -11.11
C ILE A 164 18.77 6.23 -10.33
N THR A 165 18.17 5.75 -9.24
CA THR A 165 17.36 6.55 -8.31
C THR A 165 17.63 6.04 -6.89
N ARG A 166 18.33 6.86 -6.12
CA ARG A 166 18.92 6.53 -4.82
C ARG A 166 17.82 6.45 -3.75
N ASN A 167 17.62 5.26 -3.16
CA ASN A 167 16.83 4.93 -1.96
C ASN A 167 15.68 5.88 -1.55
N GLY A 168 14.47 5.46 -1.92
CA GLY A 168 13.17 5.77 -1.31
C GLY A 168 12.28 4.54 -1.45
N SER A 169 11.06 4.55 -0.89
CA SER A 169 10.06 3.52 -1.19
C SER A 169 9.95 3.32 -2.70
N VAL A 170 9.90 2.07 -3.17
CA VAL A 170 9.74 1.77 -4.59
C VAL A 170 8.44 2.42 -5.03
N SER A 171 8.52 3.49 -5.84
CA SER A 171 7.33 4.19 -6.32
C SER A 171 6.58 3.25 -7.27
N HIS A 172 5.32 2.96 -6.97
CA HIS A 172 4.50 2.06 -7.77
C HIS A 172 3.03 2.47 -7.66
N THR A 173 2.23 2.06 -8.63
CA THR A 173 0.77 2.20 -8.56
C THR A 173 0.17 0.94 -7.95
N PRO A 174 -0.44 0.99 -6.74
CA PRO A 174 -0.86 -0.21 -6.01
C PRO A 174 -1.74 -1.17 -6.81
N ALA A 175 -2.62 -0.65 -7.68
CA ALA A 175 -3.53 -1.47 -8.48
C ALA A 175 -2.86 -2.32 -9.59
N TYR A 176 -1.60 -2.01 -9.95
CA TYR A 176 -0.84 -2.73 -10.98
C TYR A 176 0.41 -3.41 -10.41
N ALA A 177 0.81 -3.05 -9.20
CA ALA A 177 2.05 -3.48 -8.60
C ALA A 177 2.03 -4.98 -8.27
N ALA A 178 3.13 -5.64 -8.59
CA ALA A 178 3.34 -7.01 -8.14
C ALA A 178 3.46 -7.06 -6.60
N PRO A 179 3.04 -8.15 -5.96
CA PRO A 179 3.12 -8.27 -4.51
C PRO A 179 4.52 -8.00 -3.95
N GLU A 180 5.58 -8.40 -4.64
CA GLU A 180 6.97 -8.14 -4.25
C GLU A 180 7.40 -6.67 -4.41
N VAL A 181 6.78 -5.91 -5.32
CA VAL A 181 7.00 -4.46 -5.47
C VAL A 181 6.42 -3.71 -4.27
N VAL A 182 5.20 -4.07 -3.84
CA VAL A 182 4.55 -3.51 -2.63
C VAL A 182 5.40 -3.76 -1.38
N ARG A 183 6.11 -4.90 -1.35
CA ARG A 183 7.03 -5.30 -0.28
C ARG A 183 8.42 -4.65 -0.38
N GLY A 184 8.65 -3.79 -1.38
CA GLY A 184 9.91 -3.07 -1.59
C GLY A 184 11.01 -3.90 -2.26
N ARG A 185 10.69 -5.01 -2.92
CA ARG A 185 11.64 -5.91 -3.60
C ARG A 185 11.30 -6.16 -5.07
N PRO A 186 11.37 -5.12 -5.90
CA PRO A 186 11.16 -5.26 -7.33
C PRO A 186 12.24 -6.15 -7.96
N GLU A 187 11.82 -7.02 -8.86
CA GLU A 187 12.67 -7.87 -9.68
C GLU A 187 12.12 -7.95 -11.11
N PRO A 188 12.85 -8.48 -12.10
CA PRO A 188 12.35 -8.57 -13.49
C PRO A 188 10.95 -9.15 -13.64
N ALA A 189 10.63 -10.19 -12.85
CA ALA A 189 9.31 -10.81 -12.84
C ALA A 189 8.18 -9.88 -12.34
N SER A 190 8.50 -8.83 -11.59
CA SER A 190 7.54 -7.80 -11.14
C SER A 190 6.92 -7.02 -12.29
N ASP A 191 7.73 -6.69 -13.30
CA ASP A 191 7.22 -6.01 -14.48
C ASP A 191 6.33 -6.94 -15.32
N VAL A 192 6.58 -8.25 -15.28
CA VAL A 192 5.74 -9.25 -15.95
C VAL A 192 4.34 -9.32 -15.33
N PHE A 193 4.26 -9.24 -14.00
CA PHE A 193 2.96 -9.13 -13.31
C PHE A 193 2.25 -7.84 -13.66
N SER A 194 2.97 -6.71 -13.60
CA SER A 194 2.44 -5.40 -13.92
C SER A 194 1.95 -5.32 -15.38
N LEU A 195 2.63 -6.01 -16.30
CA LEU A 195 2.20 -6.24 -17.67
C LEU A 195 0.88 -7.04 -17.74
N GLY A 196 0.76 -8.13 -16.97
CA GLY A 196 -0.48 -8.91 -16.87
C GLY A 196 -1.66 -8.07 -16.38
N ALA A 197 -1.45 -7.25 -15.35
CA ALA A 197 -2.45 -6.34 -14.79
C ALA A 197 -2.85 -5.27 -15.81
N THR A 198 -1.87 -4.75 -16.55
CA THR A 198 -2.07 -3.79 -17.64
C THR A 198 -2.91 -4.39 -18.76
N VAL A 199 -2.55 -5.57 -19.27
CA VAL A 199 -3.28 -6.25 -20.36
C VAL A 199 -4.72 -6.53 -19.95
N GLN A 200 -4.95 -6.98 -18.71
CA GLN A 200 -6.30 -7.11 -18.17
C GLN A 200 -7.05 -5.77 -18.20
N ALA A 201 -6.46 -4.71 -17.65
CA ALA A 201 -7.09 -3.39 -17.59
C ALA A 201 -7.42 -2.81 -18.98
N LEU A 202 -6.59 -3.07 -19.99
CA LEU A 202 -6.86 -2.65 -21.37
C LEU A 202 -8.09 -3.33 -21.96
N VAL A 203 -8.43 -4.55 -21.54
CA VAL A 203 -9.62 -5.28 -22.01
C VAL A 203 -10.86 -4.94 -21.20
N THR A 204 -10.72 -4.82 -19.88
CA THR A 204 -11.85 -4.66 -18.96
C THR A 204 -12.19 -3.21 -18.64
N GLY A 205 -11.25 -2.28 -18.88
CA GLY A 205 -11.31 -0.90 -18.42
C GLY A 205 -10.96 -0.71 -16.94
N ALA A 206 -10.59 -1.77 -16.22
CA ALA A 206 -10.30 -1.72 -14.79
C ALA A 206 -9.20 -2.72 -14.36
N PRO A 207 -8.31 -2.35 -13.43
CA PRO A 207 -7.21 -3.21 -12.98
C PRO A 207 -7.70 -4.48 -12.24
N PRO A 208 -6.82 -5.47 -12.02
CA PRO A 208 -7.13 -6.62 -11.17
C PRO A 208 -7.63 -6.20 -9.78
N GLY A 209 -8.62 -6.93 -9.24
CA GLY A 209 -9.21 -6.66 -7.92
C GLY A 209 -10.42 -5.71 -7.95
N ASP A 210 -10.53 -4.84 -8.97
CA ASP A 210 -11.67 -3.94 -9.13
C ASP A 210 -12.97 -4.72 -9.40
N PRO A 211 -14.10 -4.39 -8.71
CA PRO A 211 -15.40 -4.99 -8.97
C PRO A 211 -15.84 -4.95 -10.45
N ALA A 212 -15.47 -3.90 -11.20
CA ALA A 212 -15.78 -3.75 -12.62
C ALA A 212 -15.02 -4.76 -13.51
N ALA A 213 -13.89 -5.28 -13.05
CA ALA A 213 -13.13 -6.32 -13.74
C ALA A 213 -13.60 -7.75 -13.39
N ARG A 214 -14.42 -7.94 -12.34
CA ARG A 214 -14.84 -9.27 -11.88
C ARG A 214 -15.83 -9.90 -12.86
N GLY A 215 -15.42 -11.02 -13.46
CA GLY A 215 -16.24 -11.77 -14.42
C GLY A 215 -16.21 -11.20 -15.84
N ALA A 216 -15.32 -10.25 -16.13
CA ALA A 216 -15.08 -9.80 -17.49
C ALA A 216 -14.47 -10.93 -18.35
N ASP A 217 -14.95 -11.08 -19.58
CA ASP A 217 -14.46 -12.09 -20.50
C ASP A 217 -13.14 -11.63 -21.14
N LEU A 218 -12.04 -12.26 -20.73
CA LEU A 218 -10.71 -12.05 -21.33
C LEU A 218 -10.52 -12.87 -22.61
N GLY A 219 -11.45 -13.76 -22.94
CA GLY A 219 -11.39 -14.63 -24.11
C GLY A 219 -10.04 -15.37 -24.21
N PRO A 220 -9.33 -15.28 -25.35
CA PRO A 220 -8.07 -15.99 -25.56
C PRO A 220 -6.94 -15.52 -24.63
N LEU A 221 -7.04 -14.33 -24.02
CA LEU A 221 -6.04 -13.83 -23.08
C LEU A 221 -6.13 -14.47 -21.69
N ALA A 222 -7.23 -15.15 -21.34
CA ALA A 222 -7.46 -15.61 -19.98
C ALA A 222 -6.31 -16.47 -19.42
N GLY A 223 -5.80 -17.41 -20.22
CA GLY A 223 -4.66 -18.26 -19.83
C GLY A 223 -3.35 -17.51 -19.71
N VAL A 224 -3.09 -16.56 -20.62
CA VAL A 224 -1.86 -15.75 -20.64
C VAL A 224 -1.85 -14.79 -19.46
N VAL A 225 -2.92 -14.02 -19.26
CA VAL A 225 -3.07 -13.10 -18.13
C VAL A 225 -2.96 -13.84 -16.80
N ALA A 226 -3.57 -15.02 -16.66
CA ALA A 226 -3.43 -15.84 -15.46
C ALA A 226 -1.99 -16.32 -15.22
N ALA A 227 -1.21 -16.57 -16.27
CA ALA A 227 0.21 -16.92 -16.14
C ALA A 227 1.08 -15.73 -15.73
N LEU A 228 0.80 -14.54 -16.27
CA LEU A 228 1.51 -13.30 -15.93
C LEU A 228 1.20 -12.82 -14.50
N LEU A 229 -0.05 -12.96 -14.05
CA LEU A 229 -0.53 -12.55 -12.73
C LEU A 229 -0.29 -13.58 -11.62
N ARG A 230 0.58 -14.58 -11.82
CA ARG A 230 0.90 -15.55 -10.77
C ARG A 230 1.51 -14.82 -9.56
N PRO A 231 1.08 -15.11 -8.32
CA PRO A 231 1.61 -14.45 -7.14
C PRO A 231 3.12 -14.64 -6.99
N GLU A 232 3.61 -15.87 -7.12
CA GLU A 232 5.04 -16.19 -7.09
C GLU A 232 5.76 -15.68 -8.36
N PRO A 233 6.80 -14.84 -8.21
CA PRO A 233 7.59 -14.32 -9.33
C PRO A 233 8.22 -15.43 -10.20
N GLY A 234 8.78 -16.47 -9.57
CA GLY A 234 9.35 -17.63 -10.28
C GLY A 234 8.33 -18.51 -11.01
N GLY A 235 7.04 -18.29 -10.77
CA GLY A 235 5.96 -18.95 -11.51
C GLY A 235 5.58 -18.23 -12.80
N ARG A 236 6.00 -16.97 -12.99
CA ARG A 236 5.65 -16.16 -14.16
C ARG A 236 6.58 -16.52 -15.33
N PRO A 237 6.10 -16.46 -16.59
CA PRO A 237 7.01 -16.55 -17.73
C PRO A 237 8.01 -15.40 -17.69
N ASP A 238 9.21 -15.61 -18.21
CA ASP A 238 10.10 -14.47 -18.45
C ASP A 238 9.50 -13.54 -19.54
N PRO A 239 10.00 -12.31 -19.70
CA PRO A 239 9.44 -11.38 -20.68
C PRO A 239 9.48 -11.89 -22.14
N ALA A 240 10.45 -12.73 -22.51
CA ALA A 240 10.53 -13.27 -23.88
C ALA A 240 9.42 -14.31 -24.13
N GLU A 241 9.16 -15.15 -23.14
CA GLU A 241 8.06 -16.12 -23.16
C GLU A 241 6.70 -15.42 -23.06
N ALA A 242 6.58 -14.39 -22.20
CA ALA A 242 5.39 -13.54 -22.13
C ALA A 242 5.06 -12.93 -23.50
N ARG A 243 6.07 -12.41 -24.21
CA ARG A 243 5.91 -11.88 -25.57
C ARG A 243 5.36 -12.94 -26.52
N ARG A 244 5.96 -14.14 -26.54
CA ARG A 244 5.52 -15.24 -27.42
C ARG A 244 4.05 -15.60 -27.17
N LEU A 245 3.66 -15.76 -25.92
CA LEU A 245 2.28 -16.08 -25.54
C LEU A 245 1.29 -14.99 -25.96
N LEU A 246 1.68 -13.72 -25.86
CA LEU A 246 0.86 -12.57 -26.26
C LEU A 246 0.78 -12.44 -27.79
N GLU A 247 1.85 -12.73 -28.53
CA GLU A 247 1.86 -12.75 -30.00
C GLU A 247 0.95 -13.85 -30.57
N GLU A 248 0.92 -15.02 -29.93
CA GLU A 248 0.02 -16.12 -30.29
C GLU A 248 -1.46 -15.71 -30.19
N VAL A 249 -1.82 -14.92 -29.17
CA VAL A 249 -3.18 -14.38 -29.01
C VAL A 249 -3.45 -13.22 -29.98
N ALA A 250 -2.46 -12.36 -30.23
CA ALA A 250 -2.59 -11.20 -31.12
C ALA A 250 -2.83 -11.60 -32.60
N GLY A 251 -2.35 -12.78 -33.00
CA GLY A 251 -2.51 -13.33 -34.34
C GLY A 251 -1.86 -12.49 -35.45
N THR A 252 -2.15 -12.85 -36.71
CA THR A 252 -1.57 -12.19 -37.91
C THR A 252 -2.43 -11.07 -38.49
N ALA A 253 -3.59 -10.77 -37.89
CA ALA A 253 -4.48 -9.72 -38.37
C ALA A 253 -3.76 -8.36 -38.34
N GLU A 254 -4.01 -7.49 -39.32
CA GLU A 254 -3.48 -6.11 -39.28
C GLU A 254 -4.05 -5.36 -38.07
N PRO A 255 -3.25 -4.45 -37.46
CA PRO A 255 -3.73 -3.69 -36.30
C PRO A 255 -4.99 -2.91 -36.68
N GLU A 256 -6.10 -3.20 -36.01
CA GLU A 256 -7.19 -2.24 -35.95
C GLU A 256 -6.61 -0.97 -35.33
N ARG A 257 -6.64 0.15 -36.06
CA ARG A 257 -6.24 1.43 -35.50
C ARG A 257 -7.13 1.68 -34.28
N PRO A 258 -6.57 1.71 -33.08
CA PRO A 258 -7.36 2.03 -31.90
C PRO A 258 -7.97 3.41 -32.12
N GLY A 259 -9.29 3.49 -32.00
CA GLY A 259 -10.06 4.68 -32.32
C GLY A 259 -9.80 5.79 -31.31
N TYR A 260 -8.67 6.48 -31.42
CA TYR A 260 -8.43 7.75 -30.76
C TYR A 260 -8.83 8.87 -31.72
N ALA A 261 -9.96 9.53 -31.43
CA ALA A 261 -10.23 10.83 -32.02
C ALA A 261 -9.29 11.83 -31.32
N ALA A 262 -8.16 12.15 -31.97
CA ALA A 262 -7.28 13.20 -31.48
C ALA A 262 -8.11 14.49 -31.28
N PRO A 263 -7.96 15.19 -30.14
CA PRO A 263 -8.46 16.56 -30.03
C PRO A 263 -7.80 17.37 -31.14
N THR A 264 -8.59 17.81 -32.13
CA THR A 264 -8.11 18.69 -33.19
C THR A 264 -7.58 19.98 -32.57
N GLU A 265 -6.48 20.51 -33.11
CA GLU A 265 -5.75 21.69 -32.60
C GLU A 265 -6.56 23.01 -32.64
N ASP A 266 -7.89 22.97 -32.77
CA ASP A 266 -8.76 24.14 -32.95
C ASP A 266 -10.07 24.09 -32.12
N ASP A 267 -10.00 23.61 -30.87
CA ASP A 267 -11.09 23.82 -29.90
C ASP A 267 -10.64 24.72 -28.76
N SER A 268 -10.54 26.00 -29.07
CA SER A 268 -10.44 27.09 -28.10
C SER A 268 -11.84 27.57 -27.68
N SER A 269 -12.83 26.68 -27.53
CA SER A 269 -14.16 27.05 -27.04
C SER A 269 -15.02 25.86 -26.60
N ALA A 270 -14.48 24.94 -25.80
CA ALA A 270 -15.30 23.99 -25.04
C ALA A 270 -15.28 24.38 -23.56
N GLU A 271 -16.39 24.98 -23.11
CA GLU A 271 -16.72 25.09 -21.69
C GLU A 271 -16.52 23.74 -21.00
N VAL A 272 -15.83 23.78 -19.86
CA VAL A 272 -15.67 22.67 -18.94
C VAL A 272 -17.06 22.11 -18.60
N ARG A 273 -17.47 21.03 -19.28
CA ARG A 273 -18.57 20.19 -18.84
C ARG A 273 -18.11 19.46 -17.59
N THR A 274 -18.39 20.12 -16.46
CA THR A 274 -18.35 19.54 -15.12
C THR A 274 -19.14 18.24 -15.12
N THR A 275 -18.45 17.10 -15.05
CA THR A 275 -19.07 15.83 -14.66
C THR A 275 -19.32 15.91 -13.15
N GLN A 276 -20.53 16.32 -12.80
CA GLN A 276 -21.04 16.28 -11.43
C GLN A 276 -21.03 14.85 -10.85
N PRO A 277 -20.79 14.73 -9.54
CA PRO A 277 -20.71 13.46 -8.83
C PRO A 277 -22.06 12.77 -8.73
N TRP A 278 -22.02 11.44 -8.72
CA TRP A 278 -23.14 10.58 -8.45
C TRP A 278 -23.63 10.79 -7.01
N ARG A 279 -24.68 11.60 -6.84
CA ARG A 279 -25.57 11.60 -5.68
C ARG A 279 -26.99 11.37 -6.16
N ARG A 280 -27.58 10.24 -5.81
CA ARG A 280 -29.04 10.08 -5.78
C ARG A 280 -29.52 10.23 -4.32
N PRO A 281 -30.24 11.31 -3.97
CA PRO A 281 -31.09 11.32 -2.80
C PRO A 281 -32.46 10.72 -3.17
N VAL A 282 -32.99 9.83 -2.34
CA VAL A 282 -34.38 9.36 -2.44
C VAL A 282 -35.27 10.42 -1.81
N ALA A 283 -36.00 11.17 -2.62
CA ALA A 283 -37.01 12.12 -2.15
C ALA A 283 -38.35 11.40 -1.92
N PHE A 284 -38.69 11.18 -0.65
CA PHE A 284 -40.03 10.80 -0.21
C PHE A 284 -40.89 12.07 -0.13
N ALA A 285 -41.87 12.21 -1.02
CA ALA A 285 -42.79 13.35 -1.02
C ALA A 285 -43.79 13.22 0.16
N ARG A 286 -43.78 14.22 1.04
CA ARG A 286 -44.82 14.46 2.05
C ARG A 286 -46.10 14.94 1.36
N ARG A 287 -47.22 14.26 1.63
CA ARG A 287 -48.56 14.86 1.68
C ARG A 287 -49.31 14.30 2.89
N HIS A 288 -49.68 15.17 3.82
CA HIS A 288 -50.76 15.05 4.80
C HIS A 288 -51.76 16.20 4.50
N PRO A 289 -53.01 16.26 5.01
CA PRO A 289 -53.50 15.64 6.26
C PRO A 289 -54.99 15.18 6.29
N VAL A 290 -55.43 14.79 7.50
CA VAL A 290 -56.80 14.66 8.09
C VAL A 290 -57.68 13.51 7.53
N ALA A 291 -58.46 12.72 8.27
CA ALA A 291 -58.96 12.75 9.65
C ALA A 291 -59.63 11.39 10.00
N VAL A 292 -59.69 11.08 11.31
CA VAL A 292 -60.86 10.52 12.02
C VAL A 292 -61.08 8.98 12.04
N SER A 293 -60.92 8.46 13.27
CA SER A 293 -61.70 7.40 13.96
C SER A 293 -61.53 5.94 13.53
N ALA A 294 -61.76 4.92 14.37
CA ALA A 294 -61.83 4.73 15.82
C ALA A 294 -62.07 3.22 15.99
N ALA A 295 -61.64 2.67 17.13
CA ALA A 295 -62.18 1.46 17.78
C ALA A 295 -62.09 0.09 17.07
N GLY A 296 -61.67 -0.93 17.84
CA GLY A 296 -61.90 -2.33 17.47
C GLY A 296 -61.00 -3.30 18.21
N ALA A 297 -61.44 -3.74 19.38
CA ALA A 297 -60.75 -4.62 20.31
C ALA A 297 -60.85 -6.12 19.96
N VAL A 298 -59.87 -6.91 20.43
CA VAL A 298 -60.05 -8.17 21.21
C VAL A 298 -60.66 -9.43 20.54
N VAL A 299 -59.79 -10.46 20.41
CA VAL A 299 -59.91 -11.90 20.79
C VAL A 299 -60.82 -12.88 20.02
N ALA A 300 -60.22 -14.06 19.74
CA ALA A 300 -60.73 -15.46 19.76
C ALA A 300 -60.38 -16.21 18.44
N LEU A 301 -59.40 -17.11 18.40
CA LEU A 301 -59.42 -18.53 18.83
C LEU A 301 -60.65 -19.32 18.34
N GLY A 302 -60.45 -20.31 17.46
CA GLY A 302 -61.53 -21.22 17.05
C GLY A 302 -61.14 -22.20 15.94
N VAL A 303 -60.87 -23.44 16.35
CA VAL A 303 -60.52 -24.66 15.60
C VAL A 303 -61.66 -25.18 14.70
N ALA A 304 -61.35 -25.68 13.50
CA ALA A 304 -61.80 -26.98 12.94
C ALA A 304 -61.32 -27.12 11.48
N LEU A 305 -60.35 -28.00 11.15
CA LEU A 305 -60.39 -29.46 10.97
C LEU A 305 -60.82 -29.91 9.56
N ALA A 306 -59.91 -30.71 8.97
CA ALA A 306 -60.10 -31.75 7.95
C ALA A 306 -60.25 -31.34 6.47
N ILE A 307 -59.14 -31.45 5.70
CA ILE A 307 -58.98 -32.53 4.70
C ILE A 307 -57.53 -33.03 4.76
N VAL A 308 -57.37 -34.31 5.10
CA VAL A 308 -56.12 -35.08 5.03
C VAL A 308 -56.04 -35.73 3.66
N VAL A 309 -54.97 -35.47 2.90
CA VAL A 309 -54.35 -36.45 1.99
C VAL A 309 -52.83 -36.28 2.12
N PRO A 310 -52.06 -37.35 2.36
CA PRO A 310 -50.65 -37.27 2.72
C PRO A 310 -49.74 -37.20 1.49
N SER A 311 -48.90 -36.16 1.41
CA SER A 311 -47.66 -36.19 0.63
C SER A 311 -46.49 -36.19 1.61
N SER A 312 -45.99 -37.38 1.93
CA SER A 312 -44.77 -37.61 2.68
C SER A 312 -43.58 -37.03 1.90
N GLY A 313 -43.14 -35.85 2.32
CA GLY A 313 -41.97 -35.13 1.81
C GLY A 313 -41.62 -33.93 2.70
N GLY A 314 -41.75 -34.07 4.03
CA GLY A 314 -41.44 -33.02 4.99
C GLY A 314 -39.96 -33.05 5.36
N THR A 315 -39.16 -32.19 4.74
CA THR A 315 -37.83 -31.83 5.24
C THR A 315 -38.00 -31.23 6.63
N ALA A 316 -37.43 -31.88 7.65
CA ALA A 316 -37.41 -31.33 9.00
C ALA A 316 -36.76 -29.93 8.99
N PRO A 317 -37.30 -28.93 9.70
CA PRO A 317 -36.64 -27.65 9.84
C PRO A 317 -35.28 -27.88 10.49
N ALA A 318 -34.20 -27.49 9.79
CA ALA A 318 -32.84 -27.63 10.28
C ALA A 318 -32.71 -26.94 11.64
N LYS A 319 -32.17 -27.66 12.64
CA LYS A 319 -31.81 -27.07 13.93
C LYS A 319 -30.95 -25.83 13.68
N PRO A 320 -31.25 -24.68 14.32
CA PRO A 320 -30.44 -23.48 14.15
C PRO A 320 -28.99 -23.81 14.49
N ARG A 321 -28.08 -23.63 13.53
CA ARG A 321 -26.64 -23.81 13.76
C ARG A 321 -26.23 -22.84 14.87
N PRO A 322 -25.49 -23.29 15.90
CA PRO A 322 -24.99 -22.39 16.93
C PRO A 322 -24.17 -21.28 16.25
N LYS A 323 -24.41 -20.02 16.66
CA LYS A 323 -23.67 -18.88 16.11
C LYS A 323 -22.17 -19.10 16.35
N PRO A 324 -21.30 -18.81 15.37
CA PRO A 324 -19.86 -18.93 15.58
C PRO A 324 -19.43 -18.01 16.73
N VAL A 325 -18.62 -18.55 17.65
CA VAL A 325 -18.06 -17.80 18.78
C VAL A 325 -16.81 -17.07 18.28
N SER A 326 -16.72 -15.77 18.57
CA SER A 326 -15.52 -14.98 18.28
C SER A 326 -14.32 -15.52 19.06
N LEU A 327 -13.22 -15.76 18.37
CA LEU A 327 -11.92 -16.12 18.90
C LEU A 327 -11.24 -14.91 19.55
N ILE A 328 -11.43 -13.71 19.00
CA ILE A 328 -10.77 -12.49 19.48
C ILE A 328 -11.56 -11.81 20.59
N GLY A 329 -12.90 -11.85 20.56
CA GLY A 329 -13.76 -11.16 21.52
C GLY A 329 -13.57 -9.65 21.44
N ASP A 330 -13.53 -8.97 22.60
CA ASP A 330 -13.20 -7.55 22.68
C ASP A 330 -11.67 -7.35 22.51
N PRO A 331 -11.21 -6.66 21.46
CA PRO A 331 -9.78 -6.39 21.22
C PRO A 331 -9.05 -5.80 22.43
N ARG A 332 -9.70 -4.90 23.20
CA ARG A 332 -9.04 -4.19 24.31
C ARG A 332 -8.75 -5.05 25.54
N THR A 333 -9.33 -6.24 25.58
CA THR A 333 -9.13 -7.19 26.69
C THR A 333 -8.42 -8.45 26.24
N ALA A 334 -8.22 -8.63 24.94
CA ALA A 334 -7.48 -9.76 24.39
C ALA A 334 -6.04 -9.74 24.91
N ASP A 335 -5.49 -10.93 25.14
CA ASP A 335 -4.10 -11.10 25.53
C ASP A 335 -3.30 -11.72 24.36
N PRO A 336 -2.51 -10.93 23.60
CA PRO A 336 -1.67 -11.45 22.53
C PRO A 336 -0.69 -12.52 23.05
N CYS A 337 -0.21 -12.39 24.29
CA CYS A 337 0.72 -13.36 24.86
C CYS A 337 0.11 -14.74 25.10
N ALA A 338 -1.23 -14.87 25.11
CA ALA A 338 -1.88 -16.18 25.18
C ALA A 338 -1.75 -16.99 23.87
N LEU A 339 -1.21 -16.38 22.80
CA LEU A 339 -0.84 -17.06 21.55
C LEU A 339 0.54 -17.70 21.63
N THR A 340 1.39 -17.28 22.58
CA THR A 340 2.79 -17.72 22.64
C THR A 340 2.95 -19.03 23.40
N ASP A 341 4.07 -19.70 23.17
CA ASP A 341 4.54 -20.84 23.96
C ASP A 341 6.08 -20.82 24.00
N PRO A 342 6.69 -20.03 24.91
CA PRO A 342 8.15 -19.94 24.99
C PRO A 342 8.82 -21.31 25.17
N SER A 343 8.16 -22.24 25.86
CA SER A 343 8.68 -23.59 26.07
C SER A 343 8.88 -24.38 24.77
N ALA A 344 8.04 -24.14 23.77
CA ALA A 344 8.15 -24.76 22.45
C ALA A 344 9.35 -24.26 21.64
N LEU A 345 9.86 -23.06 21.96
CA LEU A 345 10.99 -22.44 21.28
C LEU A 345 12.35 -22.73 21.93
N ARG A 346 12.38 -23.33 23.14
CA ARG A 346 13.62 -23.67 23.87
C ARG A 346 14.60 -24.58 23.12
N ARG A 347 14.11 -25.29 22.10
CA ARG A 347 14.95 -26.10 21.22
C ARG A 347 15.85 -25.26 20.30
N TYR A 348 15.57 -23.96 20.16
CA TYR A 348 16.30 -23.01 19.33
C TYR A 348 17.22 -22.09 20.15
N GLY A 349 17.00 -21.97 21.46
CA GLY A 349 17.78 -21.06 22.31
C GLY A 349 17.19 -20.89 23.71
N GLY A 350 17.81 -20.02 24.52
CA GLY A 350 17.17 -19.47 25.72
C GLY A 350 15.95 -18.65 25.31
N THR A 351 14.86 -18.73 26.06
CA THR A 351 13.59 -18.08 25.66
C THR A 351 13.09 -17.16 26.77
N GLU A 352 12.76 -15.94 26.40
CA GLU A 352 12.20 -14.91 27.27
C GLU A 352 10.94 -14.35 26.62
N LEU A 353 9.87 -14.20 27.40
CA LEU A 353 8.64 -13.57 26.91
C LEU A 353 8.82 -12.06 27.08
N ASP A 354 8.51 -11.25 26.07
CA ASP A 354 8.39 -9.80 26.20
C ASP A 354 6.96 -9.35 25.90
N ASN A 355 6.23 -8.91 26.93
CA ASN A 355 4.84 -8.46 26.81
C ASN A 355 4.66 -6.95 26.88
N ASP A 356 5.75 -6.20 27.05
CA ASP A 356 5.81 -4.77 27.33
C ASP A 356 6.63 -4.00 26.29
N TYR A 357 6.95 -4.64 25.18
CA TYR A 357 7.57 -4.03 24.01
C TYR A 357 6.58 -3.88 22.84
N GLY A 358 6.42 -2.66 22.35
CA GLY A 358 5.51 -2.34 21.26
C GLY A 358 4.09 -1.96 21.68
N ASN A 359 3.22 -1.88 20.69
CA ASN A 359 1.80 -1.59 20.87
C ASN A 359 1.08 -2.72 21.67
N PHE A 360 -0.14 -2.45 22.13
CA PHE A 360 -0.96 -3.34 22.97
C PHE A 360 -1.52 -4.56 22.23
N ASP A 361 -1.38 -4.59 20.91
CA ASP A 361 -1.76 -5.67 19.99
C ASP A 361 -0.63 -6.69 19.73
N ARG A 362 0.53 -6.51 20.38
CA ARG A 362 1.75 -7.31 20.20
C ARG A 362 2.14 -8.10 21.44
N CYS A 363 2.81 -9.23 21.23
CA CYS A 363 3.62 -9.91 22.24
C CYS A 363 4.78 -10.64 21.58
N ASP A 364 5.93 -10.67 22.26
CA ASP A 364 7.16 -11.19 21.70
C ASP A 364 7.73 -12.34 22.52
N VAL A 365 8.51 -13.19 21.86
CA VAL A 365 9.37 -14.17 22.52
C VAL A 365 10.78 -14.02 21.98
N LEU A 366 11.68 -13.51 22.81
CA LEU A 366 13.09 -13.40 22.51
C LEU A 366 13.75 -14.77 22.62
N VAL A 367 14.50 -15.17 21.60
CA VAL A 367 15.20 -16.45 21.52
C VAL A 367 16.70 -16.21 21.40
N SER A 368 17.44 -16.43 22.49
CA SER A 368 18.90 -16.30 22.53
C SER A 368 19.55 -17.55 21.93
N THR A 369 20.14 -17.43 20.73
CA THR A 369 20.63 -18.57 19.93
C THR A 369 22.09 -18.99 20.23
N GLY A 370 22.74 -18.32 21.19
CA GLY A 370 24.12 -18.56 21.61
C GLY A 370 25.14 -17.66 20.89
N GLY A 371 25.97 -16.96 21.66
CA GLY A 371 26.73 -15.80 21.18
C GLY A 371 25.92 -14.51 21.32
N ASP A 372 26.29 -13.45 20.59
CA ASP A 372 25.63 -12.12 20.65
C ASP A 372 24.36 -12.03 19.76
N GLY A 373 23.76 -13.17 19.38
CA GLY A 373 22.63 -13.23 18.45
C GLY A 373 21.31 -13.56 19.13
N GLU A 374 20.32 -12.70 18.92
CA GLU A 374 18.95 -12.84 19.43
C GLU A 374 17.96 -12.87 18.25
N VAL A 375 16.95 -13.73 18.35
CA VAL A 375 15.82 -13.78 17.41
C VAL A 375 14.58 -13.27 18.14
N ASP A 376 13.97 -12.24 17.60
CA ASP A 376 12.71 -11.68 18.08
C ASP A 376 11.55 -12.39 17.37
N VAL A 377 10.71 -13.10 18.13
CA VAL A 377 9.53 -13.81 17.61
C VAL A 377 8.26 -13.07 18.01
N LYS A 378 7.65 -12.37 17.05
CA LYS A 378 6.53 -11.45 17.28
C LYS A 378 5.19 -12.11 17.01
N PHE A 379 4.16 -11.67 17.74
CA PHE A 379 2.77 -12.07 17.57
C PHE A 379 1.89 -10.82 17.55
N ASP A 380 1.63 -10.28 16.36
CA ASP A 380 0.84 -9.04 16.19
C ASP A 380 -0.58 -9.35 15.75
N LEU A 381 -1.57 -8.75 16.42
CA LEU A 381 -2.94 -8.73 15.93
C LEU A 381 -3.16 -7.49 15.07
N ASP A 382 -3.67 -7.70 13.86
CA ASP A 382 -3.85 -6.61 12.89
C ASP A 382 -5.28 -6.57 12.33
N THR A 383 -5.70 -5.38 11.89
CA THR A 383 -6.96 -5.11 11.19
C THR A 383 -6.76 -5.27 9.70
N GLY A 384 -7.37 -6.32 9.13
CA GLY A 384 -7.24 -6.62 7.72
C GLY A 384 -7.77 -8.00 7.40
N GLY A 385 -8.27 -8.17 6.17
CA GLY A 385 -8.43 -9.52 5.64
C GLY A 385 -7.04 -10.13 5.45
N GLY A 386 -6.89 -11.43 5.73
CA GLY A 386 -5.66 -12.16 5.38
C GLY A 386 -5.21 -11.87 3.95
N PRO A 387 -3.90 -11.96 3.65
CA PRO A 387 -3.34 -11.55 2.36
C PRO A 387 -4.15 -12.14 1.20
N GLU A 388 -4.56 -11.28 0.26
CA GLU A 388 -5.38 -11.67 -0.88
C GLU A 388 -4.65 -12.67 -1.79
N THR A 389 -3.31 -12.68 -1.75
CA THR A 389 -2.45 -13.68 -2.39
C THR A 389 -1.77 -14.54 -1.34
N ALA A 390 -2.16 -15.81 -1.31
CA ALA A 390 -1.64 -16.79 -0.38
C ALA A 390 -0.28 -17.30 -0.88
N GLY A 391 0.80 -17.06 -0.13
CA GLY A 391 1.87 -18.04 -0.07
C GLY A 391 1.28 -19.41 0.33
N PRO A 392 2.04 -20.52 0.24
CA PRO A 392 1.53 -21.84 0.58
C PRO A 392 0.70 -21.81 1.87
N ALA A 393 -0.59 -22.13 1.73
CA ALA A 393 -1.54 -22.00 2.81
C ALA A 393 -2.02 -23.38 3.23
N ARG A 394 -2.12 -23.59 4.54
CA ARG A 394 -2.67 -24.80 5.13
C ARG A 394 -3.67 -24.43 6.21
N THR A 395 -4.74 -25.20 6.30
CA THR A 395 -5.73 -25.03 7.36
C THR A 395 -5.42 -26.01 8.49
N ILE A 396 -5.23 -25.49 9.70
CA ILE A 396 -4.98 -26.29 10.90
C ILE A 396 -6.16 -26.05 11.86
N GLY A 397 -7.05 -27.04 11.95
CA GLY A 397 -8.32 -26.89 12.67
C GLY A 397 -9.18 -25.82 12.02
N ARG A 398 -9.48 -24.74 12.75
CA ARG A 398 -10.35 -23.64 12.28
C ARG A 398 -9.58 -22.42 11.72
N VAL A 399 -8.25 -22.45 11.73
CA VAL A 399 -7.40 -21.30 11.36
C VAL A 399 -6.65 -21.63 10.07
N ARG A 400 -6.62 -20.67 9.13
CA ARG A 400 -5.83 -20.78 7.90
C ARG A 400 -4.47 -20.11 8.13
N VAL A 401 -3.40 -20.88 8.03
CA VAL A 401 -2.02 -20.39 8.10
C VAL A 401 -1.54 -20.14 6.68
N VAL A 402 -1.09 -18.93 6.41
CA VAL A 402 -0.50 -18.50 5.15
C VAL A 402 0.99 -18.27 5.40
N GLU A 403 1.83 -18.84 4.57
CA GLU A 403 3.26 -18.49 4.57
C GLU A 403 3.43 -17.06 4.07
N ASP A 404 4.13 -16.23 4.86
CA ASP A 404 4.61 -14.93 4.43
C ASP A 404 6.07 -15.07 3.93
N ARG A 405 6.65 -13.99 3.44
CA ARG A 405 8.02 -13.93 2.94
C ARG A 405 9.04 -14.46 3.95
N ALA A 406 10.10 -15.05 3.39
CA ALA A 406 11.30 -15.48 4.09
C ALA A 406 12.51 -14.81 3.44
N GLU A 407 13.31 -14.13 4.25
CA GLU A 407 14.62 -13.56 3.95
C GLU A 407 15.68 -14.24 4.81
N ASP A 408 16.92 -13.78 4.65
CA ASP A 408 18.02 -14.08 5.57
C ASP A 408 17.78 -13.57 7.00
N ASP A 409 17.07 -12.44 7.21
CA ASP A 409 16.85 -11.77 8.49
C ASP A 409 15.40 -11.80 9.00
N PHE A 410 14.46 -12.35 8.23
CA PHE A 410 13.04 -12.41 8.59
C PHE A 410 12.35 -13.65 8.06
N CYS A 411 11.39 -14.22 8.81
CA CYS A 411 10.44 -15.19 8.27
C CYS A 411 9.08 -15.11 8.95
N GLY A 412 8.01 -14.93 8.18
CA GLY A 412 6.66 -14.68 8.70
C GLY A 412 5.63 -15.78 8.40
N ARG A 413 4.57 -15.81 9.21
CA ARG A 413 3.35 -16.60 9.02
C ARG A 413 2.15 -15.72 9.33
N ILE A 414 1.11 -15.79 8.52
CA ILE A 414 -0.13 -15.04 8.71
C ILE A 414 -1.25 -16.01 9.07
N LEU A 415 -1.86 -15.83 10.23
CA LEU A 415 -3.03 -16.59 10.67
C LEU A 415 -4.30 -15.82 10.30
N VAL A 416 -5.11 -16.43 9.43
CA VAL A 416 -6.37 -15.89 8.96
C VAL A 416 -7.51 -16.58 9.71
N LEU A 417 -8.31 -15.77 10.40
CA LEU A 417 -9.36 -16.24 11.31
C LEU A 417 -10.69 -16.47 10.59
N PRO A 418 -11.48 -17.47 11.02
CA PRO A 418 -12.81 -17.72 10.47
C PRO A 418 -13.82 -16.67 10.97
N PRO A 419 -15.00 -16.56 10.34
CA PRO A 419 -16.08 -15.71 10.85
C PRO A 419 -16.44 -16.03 12.32
N PRO A 420 -16.70 -15.02 13.18
CA PRO A 420 -16.91 -13.62 12.83
C PRO A 420 -15.64 -12.76 12.72
N ASP A 421 -14.45 -13.31 13.00
CA ASP A 421 -13.20 -12.53 13.13
C ASP A 421 -12.41 -12.42 11.81
N SER A 422 -13.06 -12.56 10.67
CA SER A 422 -12.39 -12.56 9.36
C SER A 422 -11.73 -11.23 8.96
N GLY A 423 -12.01 -10.16 9.70
CA GLY A 423 -11.32 -8.87 9.57
C GLY A 423 -10.11 -8.70 10.51
N THR A 424 -9.71 -9.77 11.20
CA THR A 424 -8.51 -9.80 12.05
C THR A 424 -7.55 -10.88 11.55
N THR A 425 -6.29 -10.49 11.43
CA THR A 425 -5.17 -11.39 11.17
C THR A 425 -4.23 -11.41 12.35
N ILE A 426 -3.46 -12.50 12.47
CA ILE A 426 -2.34 -12.57 13.41
C ILE A 426 -1.07 -12.79 12.60
N LEU A 427 -0.15 -11.84 12.69
CA LEU A 427 1.19 -11.96 12.13
C LEU A 427 2.08 -12.67 13.15
N VAL A 428 2.78 -13.71 12.71
CA VAL A 428 3.74 -14.44 13.52
C VAL A 428 5.06 -14.49 12.75
N ASP A 429 6.01 -13.66 13.12
CA ASP A 429 7.31 -13.59 12.46
C ASP A 429 8.48 -13.81 13.40
N ALA A 430 9.57 -14.31 12.84
CA ALA A 430 10.86 -14.42 13.50
C ALA A 430 11.85 -13.50 12.76
N HIS A 431 12.49 -12.59 13.49
CA HIS A 431 13.37 -11.56 12.96
C HIS A 431 14.72 -11.57 13.67
N GLN A 432 15.81 -11.37 12.93
CA GLN A 432 17.17 -11.29 13.47
C GLN A 432 17.94 -10.16 12.81
N THR A 433 18.28 -9.12 13.59
CA THR A 433 19.08 -7.98 13.11
C THR A 433 20.58 -8.19 13.30
N GLU A 434 20.98 -8.96 14.31
CA GLU A 434 22.36 -9.08 14.74
C GLU A 434 22.77 -10.52 15.09
N GLY A 435 24.07 -10.76 15.06
CA GLY A 435 24.66 -12.06 15.34
C GLY A 435 24.80 -12.95 14.11
N ARG A 436 24.99 -14.25 14.35
CA ARG A 436 25.18 -15.23 13.28
C ARG A 436 23.82 -15.61 12.69
N PRO A 437 23.67 -15.65 11.35
CA PRO A 437 22.42 -16.05 10.71
C PRO A 437 21.97 -17.43 11.19
N VAL A 438 20.71 -17.53 11.60
CA VAL A 438 20.05 -18.80 11.95
C VAL A 438 18.88 -19.08 11.02
N ALA A 439 18.42 -20.33 10.99
CA ALA A 439 17.23 -20.67 10.22
C ALA A 439 15.98 -20.14 10.94
N LEU A 440 15.46 -18.99 10.49
CA LEU A 440 14.31 -18.29 11.10
C LEU A 440 12.97 -18.99 10.83
N CYS A 441 12.77 -19.53 9.64
CA CYS A 441 11.49 -20.15 9.30
C CYS A 441 11.08 -21.34 10.18
N PRO A 442 11.97 -22.26 10.59
CA PRO A 442 11.64 -23.26 11.60
C PRO A 442 11.13 -22.67 12.94
N ILE A 443 11.63 -21.50 13.34
CA ILE A 443 11.22 -20.81 14.57
C ILE A 443 9.81 -20.23 14.38
N ALA A 444 9.61 -19.43 13.33
CA ALA A 444 8.31 -18.85 12.98
C ALA A 444 7.22 -19.92 12.76
N GLU A 445 7.57 -21.03 12.11
CA GLU A 445 6.67 -22.17 11.91
C GLU A 445 6.26 -22.83 13.23
N THR A 446 7.20 -23.03 14.15
CA THR A 446 6.91 -23.57 15.48
C THR A 446 6.00 -22.62 16.27
N ALA A 447 6.30 -21.33 16.24
CA ALA A 447 5.49 -20.29 16.88
C ALA A 447 4.05 -20.27 16.32
N ALA A 448 3.89 -20.26 15.00
CA ALA A 448 2.58 -20.25 14.34
C ALA A 448 1.75 -21.49 14.69
N VAL A 449 2.34 -22.68 14.71
CA VAL A 449 1.64 -23.92 15.11
C VAL A 449 1.12 -23.83 16.56
N ARG A 450 1.87 -23.18 17.46
CA ARG A 450 1.45 -22.98 18.85
C ARG A 450 0.33 -21.96 19.00
N ALA A 451 0.41 -20.83 18.29
CA ALA A 451 -0.68 -19.86 18.22
C ALA A 451 -1.97 -20.48 17.68
N VAL A 452 -1.88 -21.28 16.61
CA VAL A 452 -3.03 -22.00 16.07
C VAL A 452 -3.59 -23.03 17.05
N ALA A 453 -2.73 -23.73 17.80
CA ALA A 453 -3.19 -24.63 18.85
C ALA A 453 -3.94 -23.89 19.95
N ALA A 454 -3.51 -22.68 20.33
CA ALA A 454 -4.22 -21.82 21.29
C ALA A 454 -5.62 -21.44 20.77
N LEU A 455 -5.72 -20.94 19.55
CA LEU A 455 -6.99 -20.54 18.92
C LEU A 455 -7.94 -21.73 18.70
N ASN A 456 -7.41 -22.93 18.50
CA ASN A 456 -8.22 -24.13 18.37
C ASN A 456 -8.81 -24.61 19.71
N ARG A 457 -8.18 -24.30 20.86
CA ARG A 457 -8.71 -24.62 22.20
C ARG A 457 -9.94 -23.79 22.57
N GLY A 458 -10.04 -22.56 22.08
CA GLY A 458 -11.16 -21.67 22.37
C GLY A 458 -10.82 -20.20 22.10
N PRO A 459 -11.68 -19.28 22.56
CA PRO A 459 -11.39 -17.85 22.49
C PRO A 459 -10.09 -17.50 23.18
N LEU A 460 -9.39 -16.51 22.61
CA LEU A 460 -8.17 -15.95 23.16
C LEU A 460 -8.42 -15.49 24.60
N ALA A 461 -7.47 -15.80 25.48
CA ALA A 461 -7.57 -15.47 26.88
C ALA A 461 -7.70 -13.94 27.06
N ARG A 462 -8.38 -13.55 28.13
CA ARG A 462 -8.42 -12.14 28.53
C ARG A 462 -7.21 -11.85 29.38
N ARG A 463 -6.60 -10.69 29.17
CA ARG A 463 -5.44 -10.24 29.95
C ARG A 463 -5.80 -10.23 31.44
N SER A 464 -4.93 -10.82 32.25
CA SER A 464 -5.10 -10.91 33.69
C SER A 464 -3.75 -10.68 34.39
N PRO A 465 -3.59 -9.61 35.18
CA PRO A 465 -4.61 -8.60 35.52
C PRO A 465 -4.94 -7.67 34.33
N PRO A 466 -6.13 -7.05 34.32
CA PRO A 466 -6.45 -6.04 33.31
C PRO A 466 -5.57 -4.80 33.44
N TYR A 467 -5.42 -4.06 32.35
CA TYR A 467 -4.68 -2.80 32.36
C TYR A 467 -5.26 -1.79 33.39
N PRO A 468 -4.41 -1.03 34.10
CA PRO A 468 -4.87 0.01 35.00
C PRO A 468 -5.80 1.01 34.30
N ALA A 469 -6.77 1.60 35.01
CA ALA A 469 -7.75 2.50 34.43
C ALA A 469 -7.16 3.73 33.71
N ARG A 470 -5.92 4.12 34.05
CA ARG A 470 -5.22 5.23 33.39
C ARG A 470 -4.44 4.82 32.14
N SER A 471 -4.31 3.53 31.86
CA SER A 471 -3.54 3.02 30.71
C SER A 471 -4.07 3.51 29.37
N LEU A 472 -3.16 3.74 28.42
CA LEU A 472 -3.49 4.01 27.02
C LEU A 472 -4.21 2.84 26.34
N ALA A 473 -4.16 1.62 26.90
CA ALA A 473 -4.94 0.48 26.41
C ALA A 473 -6.46 0.76 26.37
N HIS A 474 -6.94 1.66 27.24
CA HIS A 474 -8.36 2.06 27.29
C HIS A 474 -8.70 3.26 26.40
N ARG A 475 -7.73 3.76 25.61
CA ARG A 475 -7.88 4.92 24.75
C ARG A 475 -8.05 4.51 23.29
N ASN A 476 -8.45 5.48 22.48
CA ASN A 476 -8.58 5.35 21.04
C ASN A 476 -7.69 6.42 20.39
N ALA A 477 -6.68 5.98 19.63
CA ALA A 477 -5.70 6.82 18.97
C ALA A 477 -6.36 7.86 18.04
N CYS A 478 -7.34 7.44 17.23
CA CYS A 478 -8.07 8.34 16.34
C CYS A 478 -8.83 9.44 17.11
N ALA A 479 -9.28 9.15 18.32
CA ALA A 479 -10.00 10.12 19.15
C ALA A 479 -9.06 11.12 19.85
N MET A 480 -7.74 10.93 19.80
CA MET A 480 -6.77 11.86 20.39
C MET A 480 -6.62 13.13 19.55
N LEU A 481 -6.89 13.05 18.25
CA LEU A 481 -6.83 14.18 17.31
C LEU A 481 -8.21 14.42 16.70
N GLY A 482 -8.84 15.54 17.07
CA GLY A 482 -10.08 15.98 16.44
C GLY A 482 -9.83 16.62 15.06
N PRO A 483 -10.87 16.79 14.22
CA PRO A 483 -10.73 17.39 12.89
C PRO A 483 -9.98 18.74 12.90
N GLY A 484 -10.32 19.62 13.84
CA GLY A 484 -9.67 20.94 13.96
C GLY A 484 -8.18 20.90 14.35
N ALA A 485 -7.71 19.81 14.97
CA ALA A 485 -6.28 19.65 15.24
C ALA A 485 -5.53 19.22 13.98
N LEU A 486 -6.15 18.36 13.16
CA LEU A 486 -5.57 17.86 11.92
C LEU A 486 -5.53 18.92 10.82
N ASP A 487 -6.40 19.93 10.85
CA ASP A 487 -6.47 21.02 9.85
C ASP A 487 -5.13 21.76 9.60
N ILE A 488 -4.15 21.63 10.49
CA ILE A 488 -2.80 22.17 10.26
C ILE A 488 -2.07 21.45 9.12
N VAL A 489 -2.49 20.23 8.77
CA VAL A 489 -1.91 19.41 7.72
C VAL A 489 -2.69 19.66 6.42
N PRO A 490 -2.07 20.25 5.38
CA PRO A 490 -2.79 20.65 4.18
C PRO A 490 -3.44 19.45 3.47
N GLY A 491 -4.77 19.50 3.32
CA GLY A 491 -5.57 18.50 2.59
C GLY A 491 -5.71 17.14 3.26
N ILE A 492 -5.41 17.04 4.56
CA ILE A 492 -5.61 15.83 5.36
C ILE A 492 -7.06 15.33 5.27
N ASN A 493 -7.24 14.02 5.04
CA ASN A 493 -8.57 13.42 5.09
C ASN A 493 -8.87 12.93 6.52
N ALA A 494 -9.35 13.83 7.38
CA ALA A 494 -9.70 13.48 8.76
C ALA A 494 -10.94 12.56 8.88
N ALA A 495 -11.72 12.38 7.82
CA ALA A 495 -13.01 11.67 7.85
C ALA A 495 -12.88 10.15 7.68
N GLU A 496 -11.83 9.68 7.02
CA GLU A 496 -11.62 8.26 6.69
C GLU A 496 -10.20 7.84 7.09
N PRO A 497 -9.89 7.79 8.41
CA PRO A 497 -8.61 7.24 8.86
C PRO A 497 -8.55 5.73 8.72
N ASP A 498 -7.33 5.23 8.56
CA ASP A 498 -7.03 3.82 8.74
C ASP A 498 -6.86 3.54 10.23
N VAL A 499 -7.72 2.67 10.77
CA VAL A 499 -7.80 2.39 12.21
C VAL A 499 -7.23 1.03 12.50
N GLY A 500 -6.14 0.98 13.28
CA GLY A 500 -5.50 -0.28 13.66
C GLY A 500 -6.27 -1.08 14.71
N PHE A 501 -5.73 -2.26 15.02
CA PHE A 501 -6.32 -3.18 16.00
C PHE A 501 -6.48 -2.52 17.37
N GLY A 502 -7.62 -2.77 18.02
CA GLY A 502 -7.98 -2.14 19.31
C GLY A 502 -8.24 -0.63 19.24
N GLY A 503 -8.03 0.02 18.10
CA GLY A 503 -7.98 1.48 17.96
C GLY A 503 -6.77 2.09 18.66
N TRP A 504 -5.67 1.35 18.77
CA TRP A 504 -4.43 1.84 19.40
C TRP A 504 -3.47 2.51 18.43
N SER A 505 -3.74 2.41 17.13
CA SER A 505 -3.11 3.21 16.09
C SER A 505 -4.17 3.83 15.17
N CYS A 506 -3.80 4.94 14.54
CA CYS A 506 -4.62 5.67 13.61
C CYS A 506 -3.76 6.42 12.60
N GLU A 507 -4.05 6.25 11.32
CA GLU A 507 -3.33 6.89 10.23
C GLU A 507 -4.28 7.76 9.39
N TRP A 508 -3.78 8.95 9.03
CA TRP A 508 -4.47 9.90 8.17
C TRP A 508 -3.56 10.32 7.03
N GLY A 509 -4.02 10.16 5.80
CA GLY A 509 -3.32 10.63 4.61
C GLY A 509 -3.85 11.96 4.08
N SER A 510 -2.95 12.78 3.53
CA SER A 510 -3.33 13.99 2.79
C SER A 510 -3.71 13.67 1.34
N THR A 511 -4.78 14.32 0.89
CA THR A 511 -5.28 14.23 -0.49
C THR A 511 -4.66 15.27 -1.42
N THR A 512 -3.92 16.24 -0.87
CA THR A 512 -3.36 17.36 -1.64
C THR A 512 -1.84 17.45 -1.60
N ARG A 513 -1.21 16.74 -0.66
CA ARG A 513 0.23 16.65 -0.47
C ARG A 513 0.60 15.23 -0.07
N ASP A 514 1.82 14.83 -0.35
CA ASP A 514 2.38 13.59 0.19
C ASP A 514 2.75 13.80 1.66
N ILE A 515 1.75 13.65 2.53
CA ILE A 515 1.88 13.76 3.99
C ILE A 515 0.95 12.75 4.64
N ASP A 516 1.52 11.85 5.42
CA ASP A 516 0.81 10.92 6.28
C ASP A 516 1.10 11.22 7.75
N ILE A 517 0.05 11.19 8.56
CA ILE A 517 0.14 11.32 10.02
C ILE A 517 -0.26 9.99 10.63
N HIS A 518 0.65 9.37 11.36
CA HIS A 518 0.40 8.14 12.10
C HIS A 518 0.51 8.42 13.60
N LEU A 519 -0.58 8.25 14.34
CA LEU A 519 -0.59 8.28 15.80
C LEU A 519 -0.81 6.87 16.32
N LEU A 520 0.10 6.39 17.17
CA LEU A 520 -0.05 5.11 17.85
C LEU A 520 0.29 5.21 19.33
N PHE A 521 -0.19 4.25 20.11
CA PHE A 521 0.27 4.03 21.47
C PHE A 521 1.30 2.91 21.51
N ASP A 522 2.29 3.08 22.36
CA ASP A 522 3.43 2.17 22.42
C ASP A 522 3.84 1.92 23.88
N ARG A 523 4.61 0.85 24.10
CA ARG A 523 5.18 0.46 25.38
C ARG A 523 6.62 0.00 25.21
N GLY A 524 7.43 0.28 26.22
CA GLY A 524 8.80 -0.19 26.25
C GLY A 524 9.66 0.61 27.19
N GLN A 525 10.96 0.61 26.91
CA GLN A 525 11.95 1.31 27.71
C GLN A 525 11.77 2.84 27.64
N PRO A 526 12.07 3.58 28.73
CA PRO A 526 12.00 5.03 28.73
C PRO A 526 12.88 5.64 27.62
N PRO A 527 12.34 6.56 26.79
CA PRO A 527 13.11 7.16 25.71
C PRO A 527 14.28 8.00 26.24
N THR A 528 15.39 8.00 25.49
CA THR A 528 16.63 8.69 25.84
C THR A 528 16.99 9.75 24.81
N ALA A 529 17.78 10.76 25.21
CA ALA A 529 18.25 11.77 24.27
C ALA A 529 19.26 11.21 23.24
N ALA A 530 19.89 10.07 23.53
CA ALA A 530 20.85 9.43 22.64
C ALA A 530 20.15 8.74 21.47
N ASP A 531 19.06 8.03 21.75
CA ASP A 531 18.41 7.14 20.80
C ASP A 531 17.12 7.73 20.23
N ASP A 532 16.42 8.60 20.99
CA ASP A 532 15.07 9.07 20.66
C ASP A 532 15.00 10.56 20.26
N GLY A 533 16.14 11.21 20.10
CA GLY A 533 16.24 12.58 19.63
C GLY A 533 16.14 13.63 20.74
N ASN A 534 15.70 14.84 20.38
CA ASN A 534 15.83 16.01 21.24
C ASN A 534 14.76 16.01 22.35
N PRO A 535 15.16 16.06 23.64
CA PRO A 535 14.21 16.13 24.74
C PRO A 535 13.46 17.47 24.77
N THR A 536 12.18 17.42 25.09
CA THR A 536 11.27 18.56 25.22
C THR A 536 10.17 18.25 26.26
N ARG A 537 9.18 19.14 26.39
CA ARG A 537 7.97 18.89 27.18
C ARG A 537 6.72 19.31 26.42
N LEU A 538 5.75 18.40 26.33
CA LEU A 538 4.43 18.66 25.76
C LEU A 538 3.38 18.47 26.86
N ARG A 539 2.56 19.49 27.11
CA ARG A 539 1.60 19.53 28.23
C ARG A 539 2.20 19.11 29.59
N GLY A 540 3.46 19.51 29.83
CA GLY A 540 4.19 19.21 31.07
C GLY A 540 4.77 17.79 31.15
N ARG A 541 4.47 16.92 30.18
CA ARG A 541 5.00 15.55 30.09
C ARG A 541 6.36 15.52 29.41
N PRO A 542 7.30 14.64 29.81
CA PRO A 542 8.51 14.38 29.05
C PRO A 542 8.16 13.96 27.62
N ALA A 543 8.84 14.54 26.64
CA ALA A 543 8.66 14.20 25.24
C ALA A 543 9.98 14.31 24.48
N PHE A 544 10.06 13.64 23.33
CA PHE A 544 11.27 13.60 22.50
C PHE A 544 10.87 13.81 21.04
N VAL A 545 11.60 14.68 20.35
CA VAL A 545 11.40 14.97 18.92
C VAL A 545 12.60 14.47 18.14
N GLN A 546 12.37 13.50 17.27
CA GLN A 546 13.39 12.87 16.45
C GLN A 546 13.15 13.17 14.97
N PRO A 547 13.88 14.15 14.41
CA PRO A 547 13.97 14.30 12.97
C PRO A 547 14.50 13.01 12.35
N LYS A 548 13.82 12.50 11.32
CA LYS A 548 14.17 11.26 10.62
C LYS A 548 14.19 10.01 11.51
N GLY A 549 13.38 9.98 12.56
CA GLY A 549 13.35 8.88 13.53
C GLY A 549 13.04 7.51 12.89
N ASP A 550 12.12 7.49 11.93
CA ASP A 550 11.76 6.28 11.18
C ASP A 550 12.32 6.32 9.75
N GLY A 551 13.47 7.00 9.56
CA GLY A 551 14.12 7.18 8.26
C GLY A 551 13.89 8.55 7.63
N ASP A 552 14.46 8.76 6.44
CA ASP A 552 14.35 10.02 5.71
C ASP A 552 12.88 10.38 5.41
N GLY A 553 12.56 11.69 5.44
CA GLY A 553 11.19 12.16 5.20
C GLY A 553 10.23 11.89 6.36
N THR A 554 10.74 11.63 7.57
CA THR A 554 9.91 11.46 8.77
C THR A 554 10.28 12.44 9.87
N CYS A 555 9.34 12.71 10.76
CA CYS A 555 9.63 13.19 12.09
C CYS A 555 8.77 12.47 13.11
N VAL A 556 9.42 11.96 14.15
CA VAL A 556 8.79 11.21 15.23
C VAL A 556 8.74 12.07 16.47
N VAL A 557 7.60 12.03 17.17
CA VAL A 557 7.42 12.64 18.49
C VAL A 557 6.91 11.60 19.46
N ARG A 558 7.68 11.35 20.52
CA ARG A 558 7.33 10.43 21.61
C ARG A 558 6.92 11.24 22.84
N VAL A 559 5.76 10.97 23.42
CA VAL A 559 5.28 11.63 24.63
C VAL A 559 5.07 10.59 25.72
N VAL A 560 5.77 10.74 26.84
CA VAL A 560 5.67 9.83 27.98
C VAL A 560 4.33 10.06 28.69
N HIS A 561 3.47 9.04 28.68
CA HIS A 561 2.18 9.10 29.36
C HIS A 561 2.31 8.71 30.84
N ARG A 562 2.85 7.52 31.12
CA ARG A 562 3.05 7.00 32.47
C ARG A 562 4.23 6.04 32.52
N THR A 563 4.86 5.95 33.67
CA THR A 563 5.88 4.94 33.99
C THR A 563 5.24 3.79 34.79
N TYR A 564 5.74 2.59 34.62
CA TYR A 564 5.37 1.40 35.38
C TYR A 564 6.55 0.41 35.45
N SER A 565 6.42 -0.63 36.26
CA SER A 565 7.36 -1.75 36.26
C SER A 565 6.86 -2.80 35.28
N ASP A 566 7.70 -3.19 34.34
CA ASP A 566 7.39 -4.31 33.44
C ASP A 566 7.38 -5.64 34.19
N GLN A 567 7.16 -6.72 33.46
CA GLN A 567 7.18 -8.09 33.95
C GLN A 567 8.52 -8.55 34.58
N HIS A 568 9.64 -7.91 34.25
CA HIS A 568 10.97 -8.17 34.81
C HIS A 568 11.29 -7.28 36.02
N GLY A 569 10.43 -6.29 36.28
CA GLY A 569 10.60 -5.30 37.34
C GLY A 569 11.41 -4.09 36.90
N ASP A 570 11.78 -4.01 35.63
CA ASP A 570 12.49 -2.88 35.05
C ASP A 570 11.53 -1.73 34.76
N GLU A 571 12.08 -0.53 34.62
CA GLU A 571 11.28 0.66 34.33
C GLU A 571 10.78 0.62 32.88
N ALA A 572 9.47 0.72 32.70
CA ALA A 572 8.84 0.82 31.38
C ALA A 572 7.87 2.01 31.34
N VAL A 573 7.54 2.45 30.13
CA VAL A 573 6.65 3.58 29.88
C VAL A 573 5.56 3.23 28.89
N GLU A 574 4.38 3.82 29.07
CA GLU A 574 3.42 3.94 27.97
C GLU A 574 3.66 5.27 27.27
N LEU A 575 3.70 5.24 25.95
CA LEU A 575 4.02 6.36 25.08
C LEU A 575 2.85 6.65 24.15
N LEU A 576 2.66 7.94 23.87
CA LEU A 576 2.00 8.37 22.64
C LEU A 576 3.09 8.64 21.62
N TYR A 577 3.03 7.94 20.49
CA TYR A 577 3.96 8.06 19.38
C TYR A 577 3.22 8.75 18.22
N LEU A 578 3.82 9.81 17.67
CA LEU A 578 3.28 10.49 16.50
C LEU A 578 4.34 10.63 15.43
N VAL A 579 4.04 10.12 14.25
CA VAL A 579 4.89 10.20 13.06
C VAL A 579 4.21 11.12 12.06
N ALA A 580 4.94 12.14 11.62
CA ALA A 580 4.62 12.82 10.37
C ALA A 580 5.62 12.33 9.31
N ARG A 581 5.11 11.75 8.22
CA ARG A 581 5.88 11.27 7.08
C ARG A 581 5.46 12.03 5.83
N GLY A 582 6.39 12.30 4.92
CA GLY A 582 6.05 12.86 3.61
C GLY A 582 7.19 13.62 2.94
N GLU A 583 6.87 14.25 1.81
CA GLU A 583 7.81 15.08 1.04
C GLU A 583 8.21 16.43 1.68
N PRO A 584 7.41 17.10 2.54
CA PRO A 584 7.82 18.37 3.11
C PRO A 584 9.17 18.31 3.84
N PRO A 585 9.89 19.45 3.95
CA PRO A 585 11.14 19.48 4.69
C PRO A 585 10.97 18.93 6.10
N VAL A 586 11.94 18.14 6.58
CA VAL A 586 11.88 17.50 7.91
C VAL A 586 11.57 18.51 9.03
N LYS A 587 12.04 19.76 8.90
CA LYS A 587 11.71 20.84 9.84
C LYS A 587 10.21 21.15 9.90
N GLU A 588 9.53 21.15 8.76
CA GLU A 588 8.08 21.33 8.65
C GLU A 588 7.34 20.11 9.20
N LEU A 589 7.78 18.89 8.85
CA LEU A 589 7.25 17.64 9.40
C LEU A 589 7.35 17.63 10.93
N CYS A 590 8.51 18.01 11.49
CA CYS A 590 8.68 18.09 12.94
C CYS A 590 7.80 19.17 13.58
N ALA A 591 7.58 20.31 12.92
CA ALA A 591 6.68 21.33 13.43
C ALA A 591 5.23 20.83 13.49
N MET A 592 4.75 20.16 12.42
CA MET A 592 3.42 19.54 12.38
C MET A 592 3.31 18.44 13.43
N ALA A 593 4.28 17.50 13.45
CA ALA A 593 4.29 16.38 14.39
C ALA A 593 4.27 16.85 15.85
N THR A 594 5.10 17.85 16.19
CA THR A 594 5.14 18.41 17.56
C THR A 594 3.83 19.07 17.93
N THR A 595 3.21 19.80 17.00
CA THR A 595 1.92 20.48 17.23
C THR A 595 0.79 19.49 17.45
N LEU A 596 0.71 18.45 16.61
CA LEU A 596 -0.28 17.38 16.74
C LEU A 596 -0.04 16.57 18.02
N ALA A 597 1.20 16.25 18.35
CA ALA A 597 1.54 15.52 19.57
C ALA A 597 1.17 16.31 20.82
N ASP A 598 1.33 17.65 20.82
CA ASP A 598 0.89 18.49 21.94
C ASP A 598 -0.65 18.49 22.07
N ALA A 599 -1.37 18.56 20.95
CA ALA A 599 -2.83 18.48 20.92
C ALA A 599 -3.33 17.13 21.44
N ALA A 600 -2.71 16.03 21.01
CA ALA A 600 -3.02 14.69 21.48
C ALA A 600 -2.66 14.49 22.97
N ALA A 601 -1.51 15.02 23.41
CA ALA A 601 -1.07 14.98 24.81
C ALA A 601 -2.05 15.67 25.76
N ALA A 602 -2.80 16.66 25.28
CA ALA A 602 -3.84 17.35 26.05
C ALA A 602 -5.05 16.46 26.37
N GLN A 603 -5.27 15.38 25.59
CA GLN A 603 -6.35 14.41 25.80
C GLN A 603 -5.94 13.25 26.72
N LEU A 604 -4.65 13.16 27.06
CA LEU A 604 -4.14 12.08 27.90
C LEU A 604 -4.65 12.21 29.34
N PRO A 605 -5.03 11.10 30.01
CA PRO A 605 -5.46 11.13 31.39
C PRO A 605 -4.39 11.73 32.31
N ALA A 606 -4.82 12.54 33.27
CA ALA A 606 -3.95 13.20 34.24
C ALA A 606 -3.15 12.22 35.10
#